data_AF-A0A8H3XIL4-F1
#
_entry.id   AF-A0A8H3XIL4-F1
#
_cell.length_a   1.000
_cell.length_b   1.000
_cell.length_c   1.000
_cell.angle_alpha   90.00
_cell.angle_beta   90.00
_cell.angle_gamma   90.00
#
_symmetry.space_group_name_H-M   'P 1'
#
loop_
_entity.id
_entity.type
_entity.pdbx_description
1 polymer ?
#
loop_
_entity_poly.entity_id
_entity_poly.type
_entity_poly.pdbx_seq_one_letter_code
_entity_poly.pdbx_strand_id
1 'polypeptide(L)'
;MSTHSNGHQLRYIVEMSLFCIVLADPLTSPFPVDIAEKNFVDYLEISIDNLTIGHLKKLIWKQNQYDLADINPATLTLWKVEGLNEGNRKWEILEKKAYTEIDIKQEFGGEKLFSTMKFKEAFPVKLPDNTVHIIVQMPRKRSRNDSDEKGESQESKKAKLVATASKIMESIMKLPDICDVYSSPKNFLSLPFPYPGSNIPVDRFAINEDGFFTFMGRKEFINVLNEIITFKSRTGYMEMFIYGTVGYGKSHILTAIACFLIRNGRRVVYLPDCRKLAVDPMEYIKSALFLTYVDDDAKTSEINACESFDQIIKFCRSLAELDETLYFIVDQMNALDDCNDTGINPEKKQQVKESIDKLCWNHFYIKSSSANNHAVLHLKQKQTNEKKITLYGGFDEEEMEEWWKKHNSVLPTMNNRQKDQIEDITGRIPLFLNVLLESGRKNFEEALGYLDQQLMPKIKEPMTNFSDNIPEGRQEFHVKLMSSFLTNGYPPDGYGVSDFDHRFFYIENELCHYVCGVARDCMANYLYEKKRMEMFTDIKWISCIDKFKNNPSVKGFFAEKKSDFLRMKGNVYFTYHAVGTKRQSMDY
;
A
#
# COMPACT_ATOMS: atom_id res chain seq x y z
N MET A 1 9.25 -12.47 -56.44
CA MET A 1 10.54 -12.47 -55.72
C MET A 1 10.29 -11.85 -54.35
N SER A 2 10.02 -12.69 -53.36
CA SER A 2 9.76 -12.29 -51.98
C SER A 2 11.06 -12.56 -51.20
N THR A 3 11.64 -11.51 -50.67
CA THR A 3 12.81 -11.53 -49.80
C THR A 3 12.39 -12.02 -48.42
N HIS A 4 12.76 -13.24 -48.07
CA HIS A 4 12.78 -13.70 -46.68
C HIS A 4 13.90 -12.98 -45.93
N SER A 5 13.56 -12.09 -45.00
CA SER A 5 14.48 -11.67 -43.93
C SER A 5 14.39 -12.68 -42.80
N ASN A 6 15.46 -13.45 -42.62
CA ASN A 6 15.66 -14.36 -41.49
C ASN A 6 15.52 -13.59 -40.17
N GLY A 7 14.54 -13.96 -39.37
CA GLY A 7 14.51 -13.61 -37.95
C GLY A 7 15.67 -14.31 -37.24
N HIS A 8 16.55 -13.53 -36.62
CA HIS A 8 17.50 -14.05 -35.65
C HIS A 8 16.73 -14.59 -34.45
N GLN A 9 16.49 -15.91 -34.41
CA GLN A 9 16.22 -16.61 -33.15
C GLN A 9 17.47 -16.48 -32.29
N LEU A 10 17.40 -15.65 -31.24
CA LEU A 10 18.33 -15.70 -30.12
C LEU A 10 18.30 -17.12 -29.56
N ARG A 11 19.38 -17.88 -29.79
CA ARG A 11 19.55 -19.20 -29.18
C ARG A 11 19.70 -18.98 -27.67
N TYR A 12 18.75 -19.47 -26.89
CA TYR A 12 18.86 -19.54 -25.43
C TYR A 12 19.90 -20.63 -25.11
N ILE A 13 21.17 -20.24 -24.93
CA ILE A 13 22.23 -21.16 -24.56
C ILE A 13 22.18 -21.31 -23.04
N VAL A 14 21.86 -22.51 -22.57
CA VAL A 14 21.92 -22.86 -21.14
C VAL A 14 23.39 -23.08 -20.78
N GLU A 15 23.87 -22.29 -19.81
CA GLU A 15 25.24 -22.38 -19.29
C GLU A 15 25.36 -23.50 -18.24
N MET A 16 24.32 -23.67 -17.42
CA MET A 16 24.30 -24.64 -16.32
C MET A 16 22.86 -24.99 -15.92
N SER A 17 22.59 -26.25 -15.57
CA SER A 17 21.31 -26.68 -14.99
C SER A 17 21.50 -27.09 -13.54
N LEU A 18 20.79 -26.44 -12.63
CA LEU A 18 20.80 -26.74 -11.21
C LEU A 18 19.61 -27.62 -10.84
N PHE A 19 19.87 -28.86 -10.47
CA PHE A 19 18.84 -29.72 -9.88
C PHE A 19 18.58 -29.33 -8.43
N CYS A 20 17.35 -28.90 -8.17
CA CYS A 20 16.86 -28.42 -6.89
C CYS A 20 15.81 -29.38 -6.34
N ILE A 21 15.72 -29.48 -5.01
CA ILE A 21 14.63 -30.20 -4.33
C ILE A 21 14.03 -29.29 -3.26
N VAL A 22 12.71 -29.27 -3.14
CA VAL A 22 12.04 -28.60 -2.02
C VAL A 22 11.89 -29.58 -0.87
N LEU A 23 12.40 -29.18 0.28
CA LEU A 23 12.30 -29.96 1.50
C LEU A 23 10.91 -29.76 2.13
N ALA A 24 9.96 -30.60 1.72
CA ALA A 24 8.54 -30.58 2.07
C ALA A 24 8.01 -31.99 2.43
N ASP A 25 6.77 -32.08 2.91
CA ASP A 25 6.02 -33.33 3.07
C ASP A 25 4.73 -33.25 2.22
N PRO A 26 4.54 -34.12 1.21
CA PRO A 26 5.47 -35.16 0.75
C PRO A 26 6.75 -34.57 0.12
N LEU A 27 7.84 -35.34 0.16
CA LEU A 27 9.11 -34.97 -0.47
C LEU A 27 8.91 -34.75 -1.98
N THR A 28 9.41 -33.63 -2.49
CA THR A 28 9.28 -33.27 -3.91
C THR A 28 10.30 -34.00 -4.78
N SER A 29 9.94 -34.27 -6.03
CA SER A 29 10.92 -34.76 -7.01
C SER A 29 11.93 -33.66 -7.36
N PRO A 30 13.21 -33.99 -7.62
CA PRO A 30 14.17 -33.02 -8.09
C PRO A 30 13.74 -32.37 -9.40
N PHE A 31 13.88 -31.05 -9.50
CA PHE A 31 13.54 -30.29 -10.70
C PHE A 31 14.73 -29.44 -11.16
N PRO A 32 14.95 -29.30 -12.48
CA PRO A 32 16.04 -28.49 -13.01
C PRO A 32 15.68 -27.00 -13.01
N VAL A 33 16.66 -26.16 -12.71
CA VAL A 33 16.62 -24.71 -12.90
C VAL A 33 17.77 -24.33 -13.83
N ASP A 34 17.42 -23.92 -15.03
CA ASP A 34 18.40 -23.55 -16.06
C ASP A 34 18.89 -22.13 -15.86
N ILE A 35 20.22 -21.98 -15.88
CA ILE A 35 20.93 -20.71 -15.81
C ILE A 35 21.57 -20.45 -17.17
N ALA A 36 21.21 -19.33 -17.78
CA ALA A 36 21.75 -18.90 -19.06
C ALA A 36 22.72 -17.72 -18.88
N GLU A 37 23.38 -17.30 -19.96
CA GLU A 37 24.20 -16.08 -19.96
C GLU A 37 23.38 -14.84 -19.55
N LYS A 38 22.09 -14.83 -19.90
CA LYS A 38 21.10 -13.79 -19.59
C LYS A 38 19.85 -14.41 -18.98
N ASN A 39 19.51 -14.00 -17.76
CA ASN A 39 18.44 -14.58 -16.95
C ASN A 39 17.35 -13.53 -16.69
N PHE A 40 16.08 -13.90 -16.85
CA PHE A 40 14.96 -13.00 -16.59
C PHE A 40 14.43 -13.17 -15.17
N VAL A 41 14.55 -12.12 -14.36
CA VAL A 41 14.08 -12.08 -12.96
C VAL A 41 13.19 -10.86 -12.78
N ASP A 42 11.92 -11.07 -12.41
CA ASP A 42 10.91 -10.01 -12.27
C ASP A 42 10.93 -8.99 -13.41
N TYR A 43 10.95 -9.49 -14.65
CA TYR A 43 10.95 -8.71 -15.90
C TYR A 43 12.25 -7.97 -16.22
N LEU A 44 13.30 -8.11 -15.40
CA LEU A 44 14.65 -7.58 -15.68
C LEU A 44 15.56 -8.67 -16.25
N GLU A 45 16.30 -8.33 -17.31
CA GLU A 45 17.37 -9.17 -17.86
C GLU A 45 18.65 -8.96 -17.05
N ILE A 46 19.17 -10.04 -16.45
CA ILE A 46 20.36 -10.02 -15.59
C ILE A 46 21.39 -10.98 -16.17
N SER A 47 22.60 -10.47 -16.44
CA SER A 47 23.71 -11.32 -16.89
C SER A 47 24.15 -12.28 -15.78
N ILE A 48 24.69 -13.45 -16.15
CA ILE A 48 25.19 -14.43 -15.20
C ILE A 48 26.28 -13.87 -14.26
N ASP A 49 27.08 -12.89 -14.70
CA ASP A 49 28.09 -12.19 -13.88
C ASP A 49 27.46 -11.33 -12.78
N ASN A 50 26.24 -10.86 -13.00
CA ASN A 50 25.49 -10.02 -12.06
C ASN A 50 24.42 -10.80 -11.27
N LEU A 51 24.19 -12.06 -11.62
CA LEU A 51 23.25 -12.93 -10.94
C LEU A 51 23.71 -13.18 -9.50
N THR A 52 22.80 -13.01 -8.54
CA THR A 52 23.04 -13.27 -7.12
C THR A 52 22.22 -14.48 -6.68
N ILE A 53 22.54 -15.03 -5.51
CA ILE A 53 21.70 -16.07 -4.90
C ILE A 53 20.28 -15.55 -4.61
N GLY A 54 20.11 -14.27 -4.30
CA GLY A 54 18.79 -13.64 -4.16
C GLY A 54 17.97 -13.71 -5.45
N HIS A 55 18.61 -13.52 -6.61
CA HIS A 55 17.99 -13.72 -7.92
C HIS A 55 17.67 -15.21 -8.18
N LEU A 56 18.58 -16.11 -7.80
CA LEU A 56 18.38 -17.56 -7.93
C LEU A 56 17.15 -18.05 -7.14
N LYS A 57 16.88 -17.52 -5.94
CA LYS A 57 15.66 -17.86 -5.18
C LYS A 57 14.39 -17.57 -5.97
N LYS A 58 14.34 -16.47 -6.72
CA LYS A 58 13.20 -16.10 -7.56
C LYS A 58 13.07 -17.01 -8.77
N LEU A 59 14.20 -17.40 -9.39
CA LEU A 59 14.22 -18.37 -10.49
C LEU A 59 13.70 -19.75 -10.05
N ILE A 60 14.17 -20.25 -8.90
CA ILE A 60 13.68 -21.50 -8.29
C ILE A 60 12.18 -21.41 -8.00
N TRP A 61 11.73 -20.32 -7.37
CA TRP A 61 10.32 -20.10 -7.07
C TRP A 61 9.44 -20.10 -8.33
N LYS A 62 9.91 -19.46 -9.41
CA LYS A 62 9.20 -19.44 -10.69
C LYS A 62 9.12 -20.82 -11.34
N GLN A 63 10.16 -21.63 -11.18
CA GLN A 63 10.23 -22.97 -11.78
C GLN A 63 9.36 -23.98 -11.03
N ASN A 64 9.20 -23.83 -9.71
CA ASN A 64 8.36 -24.67 -8.88
C ASN A 64 7.34 -23.84 -8.08
N GLN A 65 6.41 -23.22 -8.80
CA GLN A 65 5.33 -22.42 -8.20
C GLN A 65 4.31 -23.29 -7.46
N TYR A 66 4.18 -24.57 -7.79
CA TYR A 66 3.20 -25.45 -7.14
C TYR A 66 3.56 -25.68 -5.67
N ASP A 67 4.82 -26.04 -5.37
CA ASP A 67 5.27 -26.31 -4.00
C ASP A 67 5.58 -25.03 -3.22
N LEU A 68 5.75 -23.89 -3.90
CA LEU A 68 6.23 -22.62 -3.31
C LEU A 68 5.23 -21.44 -3.42
N ALA A 69 4.00 -21.67 -3.90
CA ALA A 69 3.02 -20.62 -4.25
C ALA A 69 2.84 -19.54 -3.17
N ASP A 70 2.73 -19.96 -1.91
CA ASP A 70 2.44 -19.08 -0.76
C ASP A 70 3.69 -18.53 -0.06
N ILE A 71 4.88 -18.79 -0.60
CA ILE A 71 6.15 -18.46 0.05
C ILE A 71 6.81 -17.31 -0.68
N ASN A 72 7.10 -16.24 0.04
CA ASN A 72 7.93 -15.15 -0.49
C ASN A 72 9.33 -15.71 -0.84
N PRO A 73 9.80 -15.65 -2.09
CA PRO A 73 11.08 -16.22 -2.50
C PRO A 73 12.26 -15.67 -1.69
N ALA A 74 12.17 -14.44 -1.16
CA ALA A 74 13.23 -13.87 -0.33
C ALA A 74 13.47 -14.65 0.99
N THR A 75 12.45 -15.35 1.52
CA THR A 75 12.51 -16.08 2.78
C THR A 75 13.02 -17.51 2.64
N LEU A 76 13.14 -18.03 1.41
CA LEU A 76 13.70 -19.35 1.14
C LEU A 76 15.15 -19.43 1.63
N THR A 77 15.52 -20.53 2.30
CA THR A 77 16.92 -20.81 2.61
C THR A 77 17.44 -21.83 1.61
N LEU A 78 18.51 -21.47 0.90
CA LEU A 78 19.14 -22.36 -0.08
C LEU A 78 20.40 -22.97 0.52
N TRP A 79 20.52 -24.28 0.39
CA TRP A 79 21.70 -25.04 0.82
C TRP A 79 22.32 -25.72 -0.39
N LYS A 80 23.59 -25.42 -0.66
CA LYS A 80 24.39 -26.14 -1.63
C LYS A 80 24.82 -27.48 -1.02
N VAL A 81 24.63 -28.57 -1.75
CA VAL A 81 24.95 -29.93 -1.30
C VAL A 81 25.72 -30.70 -2.37
N GLU A 82 26.46 -31.72 -1.94
CA GLU A 82 27.23 -32.58 -2.83
C GLU A 82 26.91 -34.07 -2.59
N GLY A 83 26.83 -34.83 -3.67
CA GLY A 83 26.63 -36.29 -3.65
C GLY A 83 25.25 -36.74 -3.16
N LEU A 84 24.21 -35.91 -3.33
CA LEU A 84 22.82 -36.27 -3.03
C LEU A 84 22.12 -36.78 -4.30
N ASN A 85 21.87 -38.09 -4.40
CA ASN A 85 21.33 -38.73 -5.59
C ASN A 85 20.16 -39.62 -5.20
N GLU A 86 19.11 -39.65 -6.01
CA GLU A 86 17.97 -40.56 -5.81
C GLU A 86 18.44 -42.01 -5.61
N GLY A 87 17.94 -42.66 -4.55
CA GLY A 87 18.27 -44.04 -4.20
C GLY A 87 19.59 -44.26 -3.45
N ASN A 88 20.36 -43.21 -3.13
CA ASN A 88 21.55 -43.35 -2.30
C ASN A 88 21.25 -43.19 -0.79
N ARG A 89 22.25 -43.47 0.07
CA ARG A 89 22.07 -43.39 1.53
C ARG A 89 21.66 -42.00 2.04
N LYS A 90 22.08 -40.91 1.37
CA LYS A 90 21.66 -39.55 1.71
C LYS A 90 20.19 -39.31 1.31
N TRP A 91 19.77 -39.87 0.18
CA TRP A 91 18.37 -39.78 -0.27
C TRP A 91 17.40 -40.50 0.67
N GLU A 92 17.78 -41.68 1.16
CA GLU A 92 16.96 -42.41 2.15
C GLU A 92 16.69 -41.59 3.42
N ILE A 93 17.57 -40.65 3.79
CA ILE A 93 17.37 -39.76 4.93
C ILE A 93 16.23 -38.78 4.65
N LEU A 94 16.18 -38.23 3.42
CA LEU A 94 15.11 -37.32 2.99
C LEU A 94 13.75 -38.02 2.93
N GLU A 95 13.72 -39.31 2.58
CA GLU A 95 12.48 -40.10 2.50
C GLU A 95 11.98 -40.57 3.86
N LYS A 96 12.88 -40.85 4.81
CA LYS A 96 12.52 -41.48 6.10
C LYS A 96 12.33 -40.47 7.24
N LYS A 97 13.02 -39.33 7.22
CA LYS A 97 12.92 -38.33 8.28
C LYS A 97 11.88 -37.27 7.93
N ALA A 98 11.16 -36.79 8.94
CA ALA A 98 10.35 -35.59 8.78
C ALA A 98 11.28 -34.42 8.41
N TYR A 99 10.92 -33.65 7.39
CA TYR A 99 11.76 -32.57 6.89
C TYR A 99 12.14 -31.50 7.94
N THR A 100 11.34 -31.38 9.01
CA THR A 100 11.59 -30.48 10.14
C THR A 100 12.77 -30.89 11.00
N GLU A 101 13.08 -32.19 11.04
CA GLU A 101 14.14 -32.80 11.86
C GLU A 101 15.49 -32.88 11.14
N ILE A 102 15.51 -32.59 9.84
CA ILE A 102 16.69 -32.71 9.00
C ILE A 102 17.62 -31.51 9.23
N ASP A 103 18.79 -31.77 9.82
CA ASP A 103 19.91 -30.82 9.85
C ASP A 103 20.73 -30.97 8.56
N ILE A 104 20.42 -30.11 7.58
CA ILE A 104 21.05 -30.14 6.25
C ILE A 104 22.58 -29.99 6.33
N LYS A 105 23.09 -29.22 7.30
CA LYS A 105 24.53 -28.99 7.46
C LYS A 105 25.22 -30.26 7.96
N GLN A 106 24.66 -30.90 8.99
CA GLN A 106 25.26 -32.10 9.58
C GLN A 106 25.09 -33.34 8.72
N GLU A 107 23.90 -33.54 8.13
CA GLU A 107 23.55 -34.79 7.45
C GLU A 107 24.02 -34.83 5.99
N PHE A 108 24.05 -33.67 5.32
CA PHE A 108 24.42 -33.59 3.91
C PHE A 108 25.73 -32.84 3.65
N GLY A 109 26.33 -32.24 4.68
CA GLY A 109 27.48 -31.34 4.53
C GLY A 109 27.08 -30.01 3.86
N GLY A 110 25.81 -29.61 4.00
CA GLY A 110 25.27 -28.48 3.26
C GLY A 110 25.91 -27.14 3.61
N GLU A 111 26.25 -26.38 2.57
CA GLU A 111 26.74 -25.01 2.67
C GLU A 111 25.58 -24.03 2.46
N LYS A 112 25.32 -23.17 3.46
CA LYS A 112 24.25 -22.18 3.38
C LYS A 112 24.62 -21.04 2.43
N LEU A 113 23.78 -20.79 1.42
CA LEU A 113 24.00 -19.73 0.44
C LEU A 113 23.34 -18.41 0.88
N PHE A 114 24.12 -17.33 0.91
CA PHE A 114 23.64 -16.00 1.29
C PHE A 114 23.12 -15.22 0.09
N SER A 115 21.99 -14.51 0.24
CA SER A 115 21.32 -13.80 -0.87
C SER A 115 22.21 -12.78 -1.60
N THR A 116 23.21 -12.20 -0.92
CA THR A 116 24.13 -11.20 -1.47
C THR A 116 25.30 -11.81 -2.25
N MET A 117 25.54 -13.12 -2.11
CA MET A 117 26.63 -13.82 -2.81
C MET A 117 26.35 -13.87 -4.31
N LYS A 118 27.41 -13.73 -5.11
CA LYS A 118 27.30 -13.86 -6.57
C LYS A 118 27.13 -15.33 -6.96
N PHE A 119 26.36 -15.59 -8.01
CA PHE A 119 26.11 -16.94 -8.50
C PHE A 119 27.42 -17.67 -8.84
N LYS A 120 28.33 -17.01 -9.57
CA LYS A 120 29.63 -17.58 -9.96
C LYS A 120 30.58 -17.83 -8.78
N GLU A 121 30.42 -17.11 -7.66
CA GLU A 121 31.17 -17.40 -6.43
C GLU A 121 30.69 -18.70 -5.77
N ALA A 122 29.38 -18.93 -5.77
CA ALA A 122 28.78 -20.15 -5.22
C ALA A 122 29.01 -21.39 -6.11
N PHE A 123 28.99 -21.20 -7.44
CA PHE A 123 29.08 -22.26 -8.45
C PHE A 123 30.15 -21.94 -9.52
N PRO A 124 31.45 -22.02 -9.17
CA PRO A 124 32.54 -21.63 -10.08
C PRO A 124 32.93 -22.71 -11.12
N VAL A 125 32.48 -23.96 -10.94
CA VAL A 125 32.87 -25.12 -11.77
C VAL A 125 31.62 -25.84 -12.27
N LYS A 126 31.72 -26.53 -13.42
CA LYS A 126 30.66 -27.41 -13.93
C LYS A 126 30.29 -28.46 -12.88
N LEU A 127 28.99 -28.57 -12.61
CA LEU A 127 28.48 -29.43 -11.56
C LEU A 127 28.30 -30.88 -12.02
N PRO A 128 28.33 -31.86 -11.09
CA PRO A 128 28.14 -33.26 -11.43
C PRO A 128 26.72 -33.56 -11.92
N ASP A 129 26.62 -34.21 -13.08
CA ASP A 129 25.33 -34.65 -13.62
C ASP A 129 24.67 -35.71 -12.71
N ASN A 130 23.34 -35.79 -12.73
CA ASN A 130 22.52 -36.74 -11.96
C ASN A 130 22.63 -36.62 -10.43
N THR A 131 22.95 -35.41 -9.93
CA THR A 131 22.99 -35.13 -8.50
C THR A 131 22.11 -33.91 -8.18
N VAL A 132 21.51 -33.88 -6.99
CA VAL A 132 20.86 -32.69 -6.46
C VAL A 132 21.93 -31.73 -5.98
N HIS A 133 21.83 -30.48 -6.43
CA HIS A 133 22.78 -29.41 -6.16
C HIS A 133 22.31 -28.48 -5.04
N ILE A 134 20.99 -28.28 -4.94
CA ILE A 134 20.38 -27.35 -3.99
C ILE A 134 19.22 -28.01 -3.26
N ILE A 135 19.27 -27.96 -1.92
CA ILE A 135 18.11 -28.19 -1.07
C ILE A 135 17.47 -26.84 -0.75
N VAL A 136 16.21 -26.69 -1.13
CA VAL A 136 15.37 -25.52 -0.82
C VAL A 136 14.65 -25.79 0.50
N GLN A 137 15.13 -25.15 1.56
CA GLN A 137 14.49 -25.21 2.86
C GLN A 137 13.47 -24.07 2.97
N MET A 138 12.20 -24.45 3.06
CA MET A 138 11.11 -23.50 3.30
C MET A 138 11.26 -22.86 4.68
N PRO A 139 10.82 -21.60 4.86
CA PRO A 139 10.71 -21.02 6.19
C PRO A 139 9.84 -21.94 7.03
N ARG A 140 10.37 -22.42 8.17
CA ARG A 140 9.66 -23.32 9.06
C ARG A 140 8.31 -22.67 9.41
N LYS A 141 7.19 -23.25 8.93
CA LYS A 141 5.89 -23.08 9.58
C LYS A 141 6.12 -23.58 11.00
N ARG A 142 6.03 -22.70 11.99
CA ARG A 142 6.20 -23.08 13.41
C ARG A 142 5.11 -24.08 13.78
N SER A 143 5.35 -25.37 13.58
CA SER A 143 4.71 -26.38 14.41
C SER A 143 5.31 -26.21 15.81
N ARG A 144 4.43 -26.07 16.80
CA ARG A 144 4.78 -26.30 18.19
C ARG A 144 5.52 -27.66 18.28
N ASN A 145 6.61 -27.71 19.03
CA ASN A 145 7.43 -28.89 19.33
C ASN A 145 8.62 -29.08 18.35
N ASP A 146 9.71 -28.35 18.55
CA ASP A 146 10.82 -28.80 19.39
C ASP A 146 11.91 -27.72 19.47
N SER A 147 12.51 -27.66 20.65
CA SER A 147 13.30 -26.57 21.22
C SER A 147 14.76 -26.57 20.76
N ASP A 148 15.28 -25.38 20.45
CA ASP A 148 16.65 -24.92 20.81
C ASP A 148 16.96 -23.45 20.42
N GLU A 149 15.94 -22.63 20.20
CA GLU A 149 15.97 -21.26 20.72
C GLU A 149 15.13 -21.29 21.99
N LYS A 150 15.59 -20.67 23.09
CA LYS A 150 14.72 -20.39 24.25
C LYS A 150 13.45 -19.71 23.73
N GLY A 151 12.39 -20.50 23.53
CA GLY A 151 11.11 -20.00 23.10
C GLY A 151 10.65 -19.02 24.15
N GLU A 152 10.42 -17.76 23.76
CA GLU A 152 9.60 -16.87 24.56
C GLU A 152 8.30 -17.64 24.83
N SER A 153 8.09 -18.06 26.08
CA SER A 153 6.84 -18.65 26.53
C SER A 153 5.68 -17.72 26.13
N GLN A 154 4.44 -18.24 26.01
CA GLN A 154 3.28 -17.35 25.82
C GLN A 154 3.26 -16.24 26.88
N GLU A 155 3.73 -16.55 28.09
CA GLU A 155 3.90 -15.61 29.19
C GLU A 155 5.00 -14.57 28.95
N SER A 156 6.12 -14.96 28.32
CA SER A 156 7.18 -14.03 27.88
C SER A 156 6.72 -13.13 26.72
N LYS A 157 5.95 -13.66 25.76
CA LYS A 157 5.34 -12.85 24.69
C LYS A 157 4.32 -11.86 25.24
N LYS A 158 3.46 -12.29 26.16
CA LYS A 158 2.52 -11.43 26.89
C LYS A 158 3.27 -10.34 27.64
N ALA A 159 4.28 -10.70 28.44
CA ALA A 159 5.04 -9.74 29.23
C ALA A 159 5.69 -8.66 28.35
N LYS A 160 6.24 -9.06 27.20
CA LYS A 160 6.83 -8.13 26.22
C LYS A 160 5.78 -7.23 25.57
N LEU A 161 4.61 -7.76 25.24
CA LEU A 161 3.50 -7.01 24.67
C LEU A 161 2.94 -5.98 25.67
N VAL A 162 2.75 -6.39 26.93
CA VAL A 162 2.31 -5.49 28.02
C VAL A 162 3.36 -4.41 28.26
N ALA A 163 4.65 -4.75 28.33
CA ALA A 163 5.72 -3.76 28.48
C ALA A 163 5.75 -2.75 27.31
N THR A 164 5.50 -3.22 26.08
CA THR A 164 5.39 -2.36 24.89
C THR A 164 4.16 -1.45 25.00
N ALA A 165 3.01 -1.99 25.41
CA ALA A 165 1.81 -1.21 25.67
C ALA A 165 2.02 -0.15 26.75
N SER A 166 2.72 -0.47 27.84
CA SER A 166 3.03 0.49 28.92
C SER A 166 3.91 1.62 28.40
N LYS A 167 4.97 1.31 27.64
CA LYS A 167 5.84 2.34 27.03
C LYS A 167 5.06 3.26 26.08
N ILE A 168 4.17 2.69 25.26
CA ILE A 168 3.29 3.46 24.37
C ILE A 168 2.37 4.37 25.19
N MET A 169 1.70 3.83 26.21
CA MET A 169 0.77 4.58 27.07
C MET A 169 1.48 5.74 27.79
N GLU A 170 2.63 5.49 28.41
CA GLU A 170 3.46 6.52 29.06
C GLU A 170 3.86 7.63 28.07
N SER A 171 4.14 7.26 26.82
CA SER A 171 4.49 8.22 25.78
C SER A 171 3.28 9.05 25.34
N ILE A 172 2.11 8.41 25.21
CA ILE A 172 0.85 9.09 24.89
C ILE A 172 0.48 10.08 26.00
N MET A 173 0.66 9.72 27.27
CA MET A 173 0.32 10.59 28.41
C MET A 173 1.18 11.86 28.49
N LYS A 174 2.33 11.89 27.83
CA LYS A 174 3.19 13.09 27.69
C LYS A 174 2.76 14.02 26.57
N LEU A 175 1.82 13.61 25.72
CA LEU A 175 1.35 14.43 24.61
C LEU A 175 0.47 15.60 25.09
N PRO A 176 0.35 16.67 24.29
CA PRO A 176 -0.63 17.74 24.53
C PRO A 176 -2.06 17.18 24.55
N ASP A 177 -2.89 17.69 25.45
CA ASP A 177 -4.32 17.40 25.58
C ASP A 177 -5.22 18.46 24.93
N ILE A 178 -4.62 19.43 24.23
CA ILE A 178 -5.31 20.52 23.52
C ILE A 178 -5.44 20.17 22.03
N CYS A 179 -6.67 20.07 21.53
CA CYS A 179 -6.94 19.66 20.14
C CYS A 179 -6.38 20.62 19.07
N ASP A 180 -6.30 21.93 19.38
CA ASP A 180 -5.72 22.94 18.48
C ASP A 180 -4.27 22.63 18.12
N VAL A 181 -3.53 21.96 19.01
CA VAL A 181 -2.13 21.59 18.75
C VAL A 181 -2.03 20.58 17.60
N TYR A 182 -2.96 19.63 17.52
CA TYR A 182 -3.03 18.62 16.45
C TYR A 182 -3.68 19.18 15.18
N SER A 183 -4.41 20.29 15.30
CA SER A 183 -5.12 20.89 14.18
C SER A 183 -4.29 21.95 13.44
N SER A 184 -3.29 22.53 14.13
CA SER A 184 -2.45 23.58 13.56
C SER A 184 -1.37 23.02 12.63
N PRO A 185 -1.32 23.46 11.36
CA PRO A 185 -0.29 23.02 10.40
C PRO A 185 1.15 23.37 10.78
N LYS A 186 1.31 24.33 11.70
CA LYS A 186 2.62 24.78 12.22
C LYS A 186 3.27 23.75 13.14
N ASN A 187 2.48 22.83 13.68
CA ASN A 187 2.96 21.85 14.65
C ASN A 187 3.34 20.55 13.96
N PHE A 188 4.58 20.10 14.18
CA PHE A 188 5.06 18.79 13.77
C PHE A 188 5.31 17.96 15.03
N LEU A 189 4.37 17.08 15.33
CA LEU A 189 4.34 16.29 16.56
C LEU A 189 5.02 14.94 16.32
N SER A 190 5.90 14.53 17.24
CA SER A 190 6.37 13.15 17.30
C SER A 190 5.36 12.34 18.11
N LEU A 191 4.58 11.49 17.44
CA LEU A 191 3.52 10.70 18.07
C LEU A 191 3.97 9.24 18.19
N PRO A 192 3.77 8.58 19.35
CA PRO A 192 3.93 7.14 19.46
C PRO A 192 2.87 6.46 18.58
N PHE A 193 3.21 5.34 17.96
CA PHE A 193 2.24 4.55 17.21
C PHE A 193 1.36 3.77 18.21
N PRO A 194 0.03 4.01 18.28
CA PRO A 194 -0.85 3.51 19.33
C PRO A 194 -1.30 2.07 19.06
N TYR A 195 -0.34 1.17 18.82
CA TYR A 195 -0.58 -0.25 18.62
C TYR A 195 0.66 -1.06 19.04
N PRO A 196 0.58 -1.93 20.05
CA PRO A 196 1.74 -2.63 20.61
C PRO A 196 2.10 -3.93 19.85
N GLY A 197 1.25 -4.38 18.93
CA GLY A 197 1.50 -5.59 18.16
C GLY A 197 2.57 -5.41 17.09
N SER A 198 3.19 -6.52 16.65
CA SER A 198 4.32 -6.49 15.70
C SER A 198 3.93 -6.16 14.25
N ASN A 199 2.66 -6.34 13.87
CA ASN A 199 2.16 -6.16 12.51
C ASN A 199 1.74 -4.71 12.24
N ILE A 200 2.70 -3.80 12.18
CA ILE A 200 2.50 -2.38 11.89
C ILE A 200 2.57 -2.06 10.38
N PRO A 201 1.79 -1.08 9.88
CA PRO A 201 1.75 -0.71 8.46
C PRO A 201 2.94 0.19 8.03
N VAL A 202 4.13 -0.40 7.95
CA VAL A 202 5.39 0.29 7.58
C VAL A 202 5.42 0.84 6.14
N ASP A 203 4.53 0.35 5.28
CA ASP A 203 4.33 0.87 3.91
C ASP A 203 3.65 2.26 3.91
N ARG A 204 2.99 2.62 5.00
CA ARG A 204 2.22 3.88 5.14
C ARG A 204 2.80 4.83 6.17
N PHE A 205 3.48 4.32 7.18
CA PHE A 205 4.05 5.12 8.26
C PHE A 205 5.56 4.94 8.33
N ALA A 206 6.29 6.06 8.33
CA ALA A 206 7.70 6.11 8.67
C ALA A 206 7.86 6.07 10.20
N ILE A 207 7.73 4.87 10.78
CA ILE A 207 7.88 4.63 12.23
C ILE A 207 9.35 4.38 12.52
N ASN A 208 9.94 5.15 13.44
CA ASN A 208 11.32 4.99 13.85
C ASN A 208 11.51 3.81 14.83
N GLU A 209 12.75 3.51 15.19
CA GLU A 209 13.10 2.40 16.10
C GLU A 209 12.46 2.53 17.49
N ASP A 210 12.15 3.75 17.92
CA ASP A 210 11.49 4.03 19.19
C ASP A 210 9.96 3.84 19.15
N GLY A 211 9.39 3.58 17.96
CA GLY A 211 7.95 3.41 17.76
C GLY A 211 7.18 4.71 17.53
N PHE A 212 7.86 5.78 17.09
CA PHE A 212 7.27 7.09 16.83
C PHE A 212 7.22 7.43 15.34
N PHE A 213 6.23 8.21 14.94
CA PHE A 213 6.12 8.81 13.62
C PHE A 213 5.88 10.32 13.75
N THR A 214 6.25 11.09 12.71
CA THR A 214 5.97 12.54 12.69
C THR A 214 4.60 12.80 12.10
N PHE A 215 3.75 13.49 12.85
CA PHE A 215 2.46 14.01 12.42
C PHE A 215 2.52 15.53 12.26
N MET A 216 2.31 16.01 11.05
CA MET A 216 2.02 17.42 10.81
C MET A 216 0.57 17.69 11.19
N GLY A 217 0.31 18.70 12.01
CA GLY A 217 -1.06 19.07 12.38
C GLY A 217 -1.91 19.37 11.15
N ARG A 218 -3.18 18.98 11.20
CA ARG A 218 -4.10 19.05 10.05
C ARG A 218 -5.37 19.77 10.44
N LYS A 219 -5.84 20.72 9.64
CA LYS A 219 -7.09 21.42 9.97
C LYS A 219 -8.29 20.46 10.04
N GLU A 220 -8.30 19.44 9.18
CA GLU A 220 -9.33 18.40 9.24
C GLU A 220 -9.30 17.54 10.50
N PHE A 221 -8.23 17.58 11.31
CA PHE A 221 -8.20 16.88 12.60
C PHE A 221 -9.38 17.30 13.48
N ILE A 222 -9.60 18.61 13.66
CA ILE A 222 -10.67 19.10 14.53
C ILE A 222 -12.06 18.78 13.95
N ASN A 223 -12.21 18.80 12.63
CA ASN A 223 -13.48 18.46 11.97
C ASN A 223 -13.84 16.99 12.24
N VAL A 224 -12.90 16.07 12.04
CA VAL A 224 -13.11 14.64 12.33
C VAL A 224 -13.37 14.42 13.81
N LEU A 225 -12.57 15.05 14.69
CA LEU A 225 -12.73 14.92 16.14
C LEU A 225 -14.10 15.43 16.61
N ASN A 226 -14.56 16.57 16.11
CA ASN A 226 -15.86 17.16 16.45
C ASN A 226 -17.02 16.22 16.11
N GLU A 227 -16.93 15.49 14.99
CA GLU A 227 -17.93 14.48 14.67
C GLU A 227 -17.91 13.31 15.67
N ILE A 228 -16.72 12.82 16.04
CA ILE A 228 -16.54 11.71 16.98
C ILE A 228 -17.06 12.06 18.38
N ILE A 229 -16.78 13.26 18.90
CA ILE A 229 -17.20 13.65 20.25
C ILE A 229 -18.73 13.83 20.38
N THR A 230 -19.44 13.96 19.25
CA THR A 230 -20.92 14.06 19.26
C THR A 230 -21.61 12.71 19.42
N PHE A 231 -20.86 11.61 19.41
CA PHE A 231 -21.42 10.29 19.60
C PHE A 231 -22.09 10.13 20.95
N LYS A 232 -23.22 9.42 20.95
CA LYS A 232 -24.03 9.17 22.15
C LYS A 232 -24.58 7.77 22.11
N SER A 233 -24.30 7.00 23.17
CA SER A 233 -24.92 5.69 23.37
C SER A 233 -26.45 5.84 23.44
N ARG A 234 -27.18 4.88 22.85
CA ARG A 234 -28.65 4.73 22.83
C ARG A 234 -29.48 5.82 22.13
N THR A 235 -28.97 7.05 22.01
CA THR A 235 -29.76 8.23 21.62
C THR A 235 -29.19 9.03 20.46
N GLY A 236 -28.00 8.66 19.97
CA GLY A 236 -27.36 9.35 18.86
C GLY A 236 -26.57 8.41 17.96
N TYR A 237 -25.76 9.00 17.09
CA TYR A 237 -24.84 8.25 16.24
C TYR A 237 -23.79 7.56 17.11
N MET A 238 -23.53 6.29 16.81
CA MET A 238 -22.44 5.51 17.39
C MET A 238 -21.39 5.10 16.35
N GLU A 239 -21.69 5.32 15.07
CA GLU A 239 -20.82 4.96 13.96
C GLU A 239 -20.46 6.16 13.12
N MET A 240 -19.22 6.17 12.61
CA MET A 240 -18.73 7.13 11.64
C MET A 240 -17.91 6.43 10.58
N PHE A 241 -18.13 6.83 9.34
CA PHE A 241 -17.36 6.39 8.19
C PHE A 241 -16.58 7.55 7.58
N ILE A 242 -15.28 7.35 7.45
CA ILE A 242 -14.34 8.30 6.85
C ILE A 242 -13.94 7.79 5.47
N TYR A 243 -14.34 8.54 4.45
CA TYR A 243 -13.97 8.31 3.06
C TYR A 243 -12.99 9.35 2.58
N GLY A 244 -12.14 9.01 1.62
CA GLY A 244 -11.37 10.04 0.93
C GLY A 244 -10.41 9.53 -0.11
N THR A 245 -9.83 10.47 -0.85
CA THR A 245 -8.83 10.21 -1.89
C THR A 245 -7.61 9.50 -1.31
N VAL A 246 -6.91 8.75 -2.16
CA VAL A 246 -5.68 8.06 -1.78
C VAL A 246 -4.63 9.11 -1.40
N GLY A 247 -3.91 8.88 -0.31
CA GLY A 247 -2.80 9.74 0.09
C GLY A 247 -3.15 11.01 0.87
N TYR A 248 -4.43 11.32 1.09
CA TYR A 248 -4.87 12.49 1.88
C TYR A 248 -4.28 12.56 3.30
N GLY A 249 -3.94 11.40 3.89
CA GLY A 249 -3.47 11.31 5.28
C GLY A 249 -4.53 10.85 6.29
N LYS A 250 -5.63 10.24 5.83
CA LYS A 250 -6.71 9.72 6.70
C LYS A 250 -6.21 8.86 7.86
N SER A 251 -5.36 7.88 7.56
CA SER A 251 -4.73 7.01 8.55
C SER A 251 -3.89 7.79 9.56
N HIS A 252 -3.20 8.85 9.14
CA HIS A 252 -2.40 9.67 10.04
C HIS A 252 -3.28 10.51 10.98
N ILE A 253 -4.37 11.08 10.46
CA ILE A 253 -5.38 11.80 11.25
C ILE A 253 -6.02 10.85 12.28
N LEU A 254 -6.43 9.65 11.87
CA LEU A 254 -7.01 8.66 12.78
C LEU A 254 -6.02 8.18 13.84
N THR A 255 -4.76 7.92 13.49
CA THR A 255 -3.71 7.60 14.47
C THR A 255 -3.53 8.73 15.48
N ALA A 256 -3.50 9.98 15.02
CA ALA A 256 -3.39 11.14 15.91
C ALA A 256 -4.62 11.28 16.83
N ILE A 257 -5.83 11.02 16.32
CA ILE A 257 -7.06 11.02 17.10
C ILE A 257 -7.03 9.90 18.14
N ALA A 258 -6.54 8.70 17.79
CA ALA A 258 -6.38 7.61 18.75
C ALA A 258 -5.49 8.03 19.92
N CYS A 259 -4.32 8.61 19.64
CA CYS A 259 -3.42 9.16 20.67
C CYS A 259 -4.12 10.24 21.52
N PHE A 260 -4.81 11.19 20.89
CA PHE A 260 -5.52 12.26 21.58
C PHE A 260 -6.63 11.74 22.51
N LEU A 261 -7.45 10.79 22.05
CA LEU A 261 -8.53 10.19 22.83
C LEU A 261 -7.97 9.40 24.03
N ILE A 262 -6.91 8.62 23.83
CA ILE A 262 -6.22 7.90 24.93
C ILE A 262 -5.67 8.90 25.94
N ARG A 263 -4.99 9.96 25.48
CA ARG A 263 -4.47 11.04 26.35
C ARG A 263 -5.56 11.72 27.18
N ASN A 264 -6.78 11.77 26.66
CA ASN A 264 -7.97 12.32 27.33
C ASN A 264 -8.76 11.25 28.12
N GLY A 265 -8.14 10.11 28.45
CA GLY A 265 -8.71 9.08 29.32
C GLY A 265 -9.79 8.22 28.67
N ARG A 266 -9.89 8.19 27.33
CA ARG A 266 -10.84 7.32 26.62
C ARG A 266 -10.23 5.94 26.36
N ARG A 267 -11.05 4.90 26.46
CA ARG A 267 -10.69 3.52 26.11
C ARG A 267 -10.76 3.34 24.59
N VAL A 268 -9.61 3.37 23.92
CA VAL A 268 -9.50 3.26 22.46
C VAL A 268 -8.94 1.90 22.07
N VAL A 269 -9.61 1.23 21.14
CA VAL A 269 -9.13 0.03 20.45
C VAL A 269 -8.78 0.42 19.02
N TYR A 270 -7.49 0.63 18.75
CA TYR A 270 -7.01 1.02 17.42
C TYR A 270 -6.56 -0.19 16.60
N LEU A 271 -7.19 -0.38 15.44
CA LEU A 271 -6.90 -1.45 14.48
C LEU A 271 -6.37 -0.80 13.18
N PRO A 272 -5.04 -0.63 13.05
CA PRO A 272 -4.47 0.24 12.01
C PRO A 272 -4.51 -0.35 10.60
N ASP A 273 -4.64 -1.68 10.45
CA ASP A 273 -4.58 -2.33 9.14
C ASP A 273 -5.42 -3.61 9.06
N CYS A 274 -6.59 -3.50 8.43
CA CYS A 274 -7.46 -4.65 8.23
C CYS A 274 -6.84 -5.76 7.36
N ARG A 275 -5.80 -5.48 6.54
CA ARG A 275 -5.09 -6.52 5.78
C ARG A 275 -4.39 -7.49 6.73
N LYS A 276 -3.75 -6.95 7.77
CA LYS A 276 -3.05 -7.74 8.79
C LYS A 276 -4.02 -8.38 9.78
N LEU A 277 -5.08 -7.66 10.15
CA LEU A 277 -6.17 -8.18 10.97
C LEU A 277 -6.77 -9.43 10.33
N ALA A 278 -7.09 -9.43 9.03
CA ALA A 278 -7.70 -10.57 8.36
C ALA A 278 -6.79 -11.82 8.30
N VAL A 279 -5.48 -11.67 8.45
CA VAL A 279 -4.54 -12.81 8.52
C VAL A 279 -4.68 -13.51 9.86
N ASP A 280 -4.56 -12.77 10.96
CA ASP A 280 -4.64 -13.27 12.34
C ASP A 280 -5.51 -12.36 13.23
N PRO A 281 -6.85 -12.49 13.17
CA PRO A 281 -7.74 -11.55 13.83
C PRO A 281 -7.65 -11.59 15.36
N MET A 282 -7.32 -12.74 15.95
CA MET A 282 -7.33 -12.94 17.39
C MET A 282 -6.16 -12.20 18.06
N GLU A 283 -4.92 -12.48 17.63
CA GLU A 283 -3.73 -11.82 18.18
C GLU A 283 -3.73 -10.31 17.89
N TYR A 284 -4.24 -9.92 16.72
CA TYR A 284 -4.28 -8.51 16.31
C TYR A 284 -5.20 -7.67 17.20
N ILE A 285 -6.40 -8.18 17.51
CA ILE A 285 -7.35 -7.47 18.37
C ILE A 285 -6.92 -7.51 19.83
N LYS A 286 -6.38 -8.65 20.32
CA LYS A 286 -5.82 -8.72 21.67
C LYS A 286 -4.73 -7.68 21.87
N SER A 287 -3.83 -7.53 20.91
CA SER A 287 -2.77 -6.51 20.96
C SER A 287 -3.33 -5.10 21.14
N ALA A 288 -4.38 -4.74 20.40
CA ALA A 288 -5.03 -3.45 20.58
C ALA A 288 -5.70 -3.32 21.97
N LEU A 289 -6.41 -4.35 22.43
CA LEU A 289 -7.06 -4.37 23.74
C LEU A 289 -6.08 -4.30 24.92
N PHE A 290 -4.88 -4.89 24.78
CA PHE A 290 -3.83 -4.77 25.80
C PHE A 290 -3.37 -3.33 25.99
N LEU A 291 -3.31 -2.53 24.92
CA LEU A 291 -3.04 -1.10 25.06
C LEU A 291 -4.22 -0.37 25.71
N THR A 292 -5.46 -0.73 25.35
CA THR A 292 -6.68 -0.14 25.91
C THR A 292 -6.77 -0.31 27.43
N TYR A 293 -6.29 -1.44 27.95
CA TYR A 293 -6.41 -1.87 29.35
C TYR A 293 -5.08 -2.12 30.05
N VAL A 294 -4.01 -1.45 29.59
CA VAL A 294 -2.66 -1.62 30.16
C VAL A 294 -2.57 -1.23 31.65
N ASP A 295 -3.52 -0.42 32.13
CA ASP A 295 -3.70 0.03 33.51
C ASP A 295 -4.65 -0.87 34.33
N ASP A 296 -5.19 -1.94 33.75
CA ASP A 296 -6.13 -2.87 34.38
C ASP A 296 -5.65 -4.32 34.21
N ASP A 297 -4.91 -4.82 35.21
CA ASP A 297 -4.34 -6.17 35.21
C ASP A 297 -5.40 -7.28 35.14
N ALA A 298 -6.59 -7.04 35.70
CA ALA A 298 -7.68 -8.00 35.70
C ALA A 298 -8.24 -8.17 34.28
N LYS A 299 -8.58 -7.06 33.62
CA LYS A 299 -9.05 -7.08 32.22
C LYS A 299 -7.97 -7.58 31.28
N THR A 300 -6.72 -7.17 31.46
CA THR A 300 -5.56 -7.68 30.71
C THR A 300 -5.44 -9.21 30.83
N SER A 301 -5.69 -9.78 32.02
CA SER A 301 -5.65 -11.23 32.22
C SER A 301 -6.83 -11.95 31.57
N GLU A 302 -8.03 -11.36 31.63
CA GLU A 302 -9.23 -11.86 30.96
C GLU A 302 -9.08 -11.87 29.43
N ILE A 303 -8.59 -10.77 28.85
CA ILE A 303 -8.28 -10.65 27.42
C ILE A 303 -7.27 -11.74 27.02
N ASN A 304 -6.21 -11.91 27.80
CA ASN A 304 -5.19 -12.91 27.52
C ASN A 304 -5.78 -14.34 27.48
N ALA A 305 -6.70 -14.65 28.39
CA ALA A 305 -7.34 -15.95 28.53
C ALA A 305 -8.33 -16.29 27.39
N CYS A 306 -8.71 -15.33 26.55
CA CYS A 306 -9.59 -15.59 25.42
C CYS A 306 -8.90 -16.51 24.37
N GLU A 307 -9.37 -17.74 24.18
CA GLU A 307 -8.83 -18.70 23.21
C GLU A 307 -9.51 -18.62 21.83
N SER A 308 -10.58 -17.82 21.71
CA SER A 308 -11.33 -17.66 20.47
C SER A 308 -11.81 -16.23 20.27
N PHE A 309 -12.10 -15.87 19.02
CA PHE A 309 -12.65 -14.57 18.67
C PHE A 309 -14.01 -14.33 19.35
N ASP A 310 -14.86 -15.36 19.45
CA ASP A 310 -16.17 -15.25 20.10
C ASP A 310 -16.06 -14.90 21.60
N GLN A 311 -15.00 -15.35 22.28
CA GLN A 311 -14.75 -14.95 23.66
C GLN A 311 -14.36 -13.48 23.77
N ILE A 312 -13.60 -12.95 22.81
CA ILE A 312 -13.29 -11.50 22.74
C ILE A 312 -14.58 -10.69 22.48
N ILE A 313 -15.45 -11.16 21.59
CA ILE A 313 -16.76 -10.53 21.36
C ILE A 313 -17.59 -10.51 22.65
N LYS A 314 -17.63 -11.63 23.40
CA LYS A 314 -18.35 -11.70 24.68
C LYS A 314 -17.77 -10.72 25.70
N PHE A 315 -16.44 -10.64 25.81
CA PHE A 315 -15.77 -9.67 26.67
C PHE A 315 -16.18 -8.23 26.34
N CYS A 316 -16.11 -7.82 25.06
CA CYS A 316 -16.52 -6.47 24.66
C CYS A 316 -18.01 -6.22 24.96
N ARG A 317 -18.89 -7.18 24.67
CA ARG A 317 -20.33 -7.05 24.99
C ARG A 317 -20.59 -6.88 26.48
N SER A 318 -19.89 -7.61 27.34
CA SER A 318 -20.05 -7.44 28.79
C SER A 318 -19.62 -6.06 29.28
N LEU A 319 -18.64 -5.42 28.62
CA LEU A 319 -18.27 -4.03 28.92
C LEU A 319 -19.42 -3.07 28.59
N ALA A 320 -20.05 -3.25 27.42
CA ALA A 320 -21.21 -2.44 27.04
C ALA A 320 -22.40 -2.63 27.99
N GLU A 321 -22.62 -3.83 28.50
CA GLU A 321 -23.65 -4.13 29.52
C GLU A 321 -23.37 -3.42 30.87
N LEU A 322 -22.08 -3.20 31.18
CA LEU A 322 -21.60 -2.46 32.34
C LEU A 322 -21.48 -0.94 32.08
N ASP A 323 -22.03 -0.44 30.97
CA ASP A 323 -21.99 0.97 30.54
C ASP A 323 -20.55 1.49 30.23
N GLU A 324 -19.59 0.59 30.03
CA GLU A 324 -18.24 0.92 29.58
C GLU A 324 -18.19 0.91 28.03
N THR A 325 -18.17 2.11 27.43
CA THR A 325 -18.18 2.27 25.98
C THR A 325 -16.76 2.45 25.42
N LEU A 326 -16.36 1.57 24.50
CA LEU A 326 -15.07 1.63 23.80
C LEU A 326 -15.14 2.49 22.53
N TYR A 327 -14.00 3.07 22.14
CA TYR A 327 -13.79 3.71 20.84
C TYR A 327 -13.00 2.76 19.94
N PHE A 328 -13.69 2.04 19.06
CA PHE A 328 -13.07 1.25 18.00
C PHE A 328 -12.73 2.15 16.82
N ILE A 329 -11.44 2.27 16.52
CA ILE A 329 -10.94 2.96 15.32
C ILE A 329 -10.36 1.90 14.39
N VAL A 330 -11.02 1.66 13.27
CA VAL A 330 -10.68 0.58 12.33
C VAL A 330 -10.31 1.17 10.99
N ASP A 331 -9.03 1.05 10.63
CA ASP A 331 -8.48 1.63 9.40
C ASP A 331 -8.28 0.57 8.30
N GLN A 332 -8.30 1.04 7.05
CA GLN A 332 -8.20 0.23 5.84
C GLN A 332 -9.32 -0.80 5.65
N MET A 333 -10.57 -0.46 5.99
CA MET A 333 -11.73 -1.35 5.81
C MET A 333 -11.91 -1.85 4.37
N ASN A 334 -11.41 -1.11 3.37
CA ASN A 334 -11.38 -1.57 1.97
C ASN A 334 -10.60 -2.88 1.75
N ALA A 335 -9.72 -3.26 2.68
CA ALA A 335 -9.02 -4.55 2.61
C ALA A 335 -9.97 -5.75 2.77
N LEU A 336 -11.09 -5.55 3.46
CA LEU A 336 -12.11 -6.57 3.73
C LEU A 336 -13.21 -6.61 2.67
N ASP A 337 -13.12 -5.81 1.60
CA ASP A 337 -14.06 -5.92 0.49
C ASP A 337 -13.70 -7.10 -0.41
N ASP A 338 -14.74 -7.73 -0.97
CA ASP A 338 -14.64 -8.88 -1.87
C ASP A 338 -13.93 -8.53 -3.18
N CYS A 339 -14.08 -7.29 -3.65
CA CYS A 339 -13.49 -6.82 -4.91
C CYS A 339 -11.99 -6.49 -4.80
N ASN A 340 -11.41 -6.53 -3.61
CA ASN A 340 -10.02 -6.14 -3.40
C ASN A 340 -9.13 -7.38 -3.29
N ASP A 341 -8.17 -7.57 -4.20
CA ASP A 341 -7.27 -8.72 -4.11
C ASP A 341 -6.18 -8.47 -3.07
N THR A 342 -6.40 -9.00 -1.87
CA THR A 342 -5.41 -8.96 -0.78
C THR A 342 -4.72 -10.31 -0.59
N GLY A 343 -4.93 -11.27 -1.50
CA GLY A 343 -4.50 -12.66 -1.32
C GLY A 343 -5.24 -13.41 -0.19
N ILE A 344 -6.33 -12.85 0.34
CA ILE A 344 -7.15 -13.46 1.39
C ILE A 344 -8.49 -13.89 0.77
N ASN A 345 -8.92 -15.12 1.06
CA ASN A 345 -10.19 -15.67 0.60
C ASN A 345 -11.37 -14.71 0.98
N PRO A 346 -12.24 -14.34 0.01
CA PRO A 346 -13.44 -13.53 0.25
C PRO A 346 -14.31 -13.99 1.42
N GLU A 347 -14.55 -15.29 1.57
CA GLU A 347 -15.35 -15.83 2.69
C GLU A 347 -14.73 -15.48 4.05
N LYS A 348 -13.40 -15.58 4.15
CA LYS A 348 -12.68 -15.20 5.37
C LYS A 348 -12.78 -13.70 5.63
N LYS A 349 -12.72 -12.86 4.59
CA LYS A 349 -12.90 -11.41 4.74
C LYS A 349 -14.29 -11.06 5.26
N GLN A 350 -15.32 -11.70 4.71
CA GLN A 350 -16.69 -11.52 5.14
C GLN A 350 -16.88 -11.96 6.60
N GLN A 351 -16.36 -13.13 6.98
CA GLN A 351 -16.39 -13.59 8.37
C GLN A 351 -15.71 -12.60 9.32
N VAL A 352 -14.53 -12.10 8.96
CA VAL A 352 -13.80 -11.10 9.76
C VAL A 352 -14.60 -9.81 9.89
N LYS A 353 -15.22 -9.33 8.81
CA LYS A 353 -16.08 -8.14 8.81
C LYS A 353 -17.28 -8.29 9.74
N GLU A 354 -18.01 -9.40 9.62
CA GLU A 354 -19.13 -9.71 10.52
C GLU A 354 -18.71 -9.81 11.98
N SER A 355 -17.52 -10.36 12.22
CA SER A 355 -16.92 -10.46 13.54
C SER A 355 -16.54 -9.07 14.11
N ILE A 356 -16.02 -8.15 13.30
CA ILE A 356 -15.76 -6.76 13.70
C ILE A 356 -17.06 -6.05 14.03
N ASP A 357 -18.10 -6.20 13.20
CA ASP A 357 -19.42 -5.59 13.46
C ASP A 357 -20.00 -6.09 14.79
N LYS A 358 -19.89 -7.39 15.08
CA LYS A 358 -20.30 -7.99 16.37
C LYS A 358 -19.47 -7.50 17.55
N LEU A 359 -18.18 -7.27 17.36
CA LEU A 359 -17.24 -6.76 18.36
C LEU A 359 -17.56 -5.30 18.72
N CYS A 360 -17.92 -4.50 17.74
CA CYS A 360 -18.20 -3.07 17.91
C CYS A 360 -19.64 -2.77 18.36
N TRP A 361 -20.47 -3.81 18.55
CA TRP A 361 -21.86 -3.66 18.97
C TRP A 361 -21.97 -2.89 20.30
N ASN A 362 -22.81 -1.85 20.34
CA ASN A 362 -22.96 -0.91 21.47
C ASN A 362 -21.66 -0.17 21.87
N HIS A 363 -20.66 -0.13 21.00
CA HIS A 363 -19.47 0.69 21.15
C HIS A 363 -19.41 1.76 20.06
N PHE A 364 -18.51 2.73 20.21
CA PHE A 364 -18.29 3.73 19.18
C PHE A 364 -17.41 3.16 18.07
N TYR A 365 -17.90 3.18 16.84
CA TYR A 365 -17.25 2.55 15.70
C TYR A 365 -16.86 3.58 14.64
N ILE A 366 -15.58 3.89 14.56
CA ILE A 366 -14.98 4.80 13.59
C ILE A 366 -14.25 3.95 12.55
N LYS A 367 -14.72 3.96 11.31
CA LYS A 367 -14.18 3.16 10.20
C LYS A 367 -13.68 4.05 9.08
N SER A 368 -12.50 3.75 8.53
CA SER A 368 -11.96 4.42 7.33
C SER A 368 -11.67 3.44 6.21
N SER A 369 -11.80 3.93 4.98
CA SER A 369 -11.37 3.19 3.79
C SER A 369 -10.76 4.13 2.75
N SER A 370 -9.89 3.59 1.92
CA SER A 370 -9.44 4.30 0.71
C SER A 370 -10.56 4.37 -0.34
N ALA A 371 -10.36 5.23 -1.34
CA ALA A 371 -11.22 5.30 -2.50
C ALA A 371 -11.37 3.95 -3.25
N ASN A 372 -12.47 3.80 -4.00
CA ASN A 372 -12.95 2.57 -4.68
C ASN A 372 -13.45 1.44 -3.79
N ASN A 373 -13.79 1.71 -2.52
CA ASN A 373 -14.64 0.79 -1.78
C ASN A 373 -16.06 0.81 -2.39
N HIS A 374 -16.33 -0.07 -3.36
CA HIS A 374 -17.61 -0.13 -4.07
C HIS A 374 -18.79 -0.40 -3.13
N ALA A 375 -18.63 -1.29 -2.16
CA ALA A 375 -19.66 -1.58 -1.16
C ALA A 375 -20.04 -0.31 -0.39
N VAL A 376 -19.06 0.49 0.01
CA VAL A 376 -19.32 1.72 0.75
C VAL A 376 -19.74 2.88 -0.14
N LEU A 377 -19.32 2.94 -1.40
CA LEU A 377 -19.86 3.89 -2.37
C LEU A 377 -21.37 3.69 -2.58
N HIS A 378 -21.84 2.44 -2.59
CA HIS A 378 -23.27 2.12 -2.58
C HIS A 378 -23.94 2.45 -1.23
N LEU A 379 -23.26 2.26 -0.09
CA LEU A 379 -23.79 2.62 1.23
C LEU A 379 -23.86 4.14 1.46
N LYS A 380 -22.98 4.93 0.83
CA LYS A 380 -23.03 6.39 0.88
C LYS A 380 -24.38 6.94 0.44
N GLN A 381 -25.00 6.31 -0.55
CA GLN A 381 -26.31 6.70 -1.10
C GLN A 381 -27.50 6.29 -0.19
N LYS A 382 -27.30 5.38 0.76
CA LYS A 382 -28.35 4.94 1.68
C LYS A 382 -28.40 5.82 2.93
N GLN A 383 -29.62 6.05 3.44
CA GLN A 383 -29.80 6.54 4.81
C GLN A 383 -29.40 5.43 5.78
N THR A 384 -28.26 5.63 6.43
CA THR A 384 -27.72 4.75 7.46
C THR A 384 -27.61 5.55 8.75
N ASN A 385 -27.72 4.90 9.91
CA ASN A 385 -27.53 5.54 11.22
C ASN A 385 -26.03 5.76 11.54
N GLU A 386 -25.27 6.21 10.54
CA GLU A 386 -23.83 6.43 10.61
C GLU A 386 -23.50 7.85 10.14
N LYS A 387 -22.56 8.51 10.81
CA LYS A 387 -21.99 9.77 10.32
C LYS A 387 -21.05 9.50 9.15
N LYS A 388 -20.99 10.40 8.18
CA LYS A 388 -20.14 10.26 6.99
C LYS A 388 -19.33 11.54 6.81
N ILE A 389 -18.00 11.41 6.72
CA ILE A 389 -17.10 12.50 6.34
C ILE A 389 -16.32 12.13 5.08
N THR A 390 -16.10 13.13 4.23
CA THR A 390 -15.33 13.00 3.00
C THR A 390 -14.10 13.89 3.04
N LEU A 391 -12.93 13.30 2.77
CA LEU A 391 -11.64 13.97 2.77
C LEU A 391 -11.04 13.90 1.37
N TYR A 392 -11.12 15.00 0.62
CA TYR A 392 -10.69 15.06 -0.78
C TYR A 392 -9.50 16.01 -0.98
N GLY A 393 -8.72 15.75 -2.03
CA GLY A 393 -7.57 16.58 -2.40
C GLY A 393 -6.31 16.31 -1.57
N GLY A 394 -5.58 17.38 -1.27
CA GLY A 394 -4.30 17.39 -0.54
C GLY A 394 -4.28 18.44 0.55
N PHE A 395 -3.10 19.00 0.83
CA PHE A 395 -2.94 20.12 1.74
C PHE A 395 -3.63 21.40 1.22
N ASP A 396 -4.23 22.15 2.13
CA ASP A 396 -4.67 23.52 1.83
C ASP A 396 -3.48 24.49 1.69
N GLU A 397 -3.73 25.76 1.40
CA GLU A 397 -2.67 26.75 1.19
C GLU A 397 -1.75 26.94 2.41
N GLU A 398 -2.31 26.97 3.63
CA GLU A 398 -1.54 27.15 4.86
C GLU A 398 -0.79 25.86 5.22
N GLU A 399 -1.44 24.71 5.07
CA GLU A 399 -0.81 23.40 5.24
C GLU A 399 0.38 23.23 4.29
N MET A 400 0.22 23.62 3.02
CA MET A 400 1.28 23.55 2.02
C MET A 400 2.44 24.50 2.34
N GLU A 401 2.14 25.72 2.82
CA GLU A 401 3.15 26.69 3.22
C GLU A 401 4.04 26.16 4.37
N GLU A 402 3.43 25.62 5.42
CA GLU A 402 4.16 25.05 6.55
C GLU A 402 4.92 23.78 6.17
N TRP A 403 4.38 22.96 5.27
CA TRP A 403 5.08 21.81 4.72
C TRP A 403 6.37 22.23 3.98
N TRP A 404 6.30 23.27 3.13
CA TRP A 404 7.49 23.81 2.45
C TRP A 404 8.52 24.34 3.46
N LYS A 405 8.09 25.08 4.48
CA LYS A 405 8.99 25.61 5.52
C LYS A 405 9.73 24.49 6.25
N LYS A 406 9.02 23.42 6.61
CA LYS A 406 9.58 22.27 7.33
C LYS A 406 10.67 21.55 6.53
N HIS A 407 10.47 21.39 5.22
CA HIS A 407 11.33 20.56 4.38
C HIS A 407 12.33 21.36 3.53
N ASN A 408 12.41 22.68 3.69
CA ASN A 408 13.31 23.55 2.93
C ASN A 408 14.80 23.20 3.07
N SER A 409 15.20 22.53 4.16
CA SER A 409 16.59 22.08 4.35
C SER A 409 16.95 20.81 3.58
N VAL A 410 15.95 20.01 3.19
CA VAL A 410 16.13 18.72 2.51
C VAL A 410 15.87 18.85 1.01
N LEU A 411 14.95 19.74 0.62
CA LEU A 411 14.57 19.96 -0.77
C LEU A 411 15.54 20.94 -1.47
N PRO A 412 15.75 20.81 -2.79
CA PRO A 412 16.52 21.78 -3.53
C PRO A 412 15.83 23.14 -3.51
N THR A 413 16.61 24.22 -3.63
CA THR A 413 16.06 25.58 -3.69
C THR A 413 15.17 25.74 -4.93
N MET A 414 13.91 26.10 -4.71
CA MET A 414 12.91 26.29 -5.77
C MET A 414 12.32 27.70 -5.71
N ASN A 415 12.16 28.33 -6.87
CA ASN A 415 11.37 29.54 -7.00
C ASN A 415 9.86 29.24 -6.94
N ASN A 416 9.02 30.28 -6.83
CA ASN A 416 7.58 30.10 -6.69
C ASN A 416 6.96 29.33 -7.88
N ARG A 417 7.39 29.59 -9.11
CA ARG A 417 6.89 28.87 -10.30
C ARG A 417 7.21 27.37 -10.24
N GLN A 418 8.39 27.01 -9.75
CA GLN A 418 8.79 25.60 -9.56
C GLN A 418 7.97 24.93 -8.45
N LYS A 419 7.68 25.65 -7.35
CA LYS A 419 6.78 25.15 -6.30
C LYS A 419 5.36 24.95 -6.82
N ASP A 420 4.81 25.92 -7.55
CA ASP A 420 3.49 25.81 -8.18
C ASP A 420 3.40 24.59 -9.11
N GLN A 421 4.49 24.28 -9.83
CA GLN A 421 4.56 23.10 -10.68
C GLN A 421 4.53 21.79 -9.88
N ILE A 422 5.27 21.70 -8.78
CA ILE A 422 5.23 20.54 -7.88
C ILE A 422 3.84 20.38 -7.26
N GLU A 423 3.22 21.49 -6.84
CA GLU A 423 1.89 21.48 -6.25
C GLU A 423 0.82 21.03 -7.25
N ASP A 424 0.90 21.44 -8.53
CA ASP A 424 0.02 20.94 -9.59
C ASP A 424 0.21 19.44 -9.80
N ILE A 425 1.45 18.98 -10.00
CA ILE A 425 1.78 17.57 -10.27
C ILE A 425 1.30 16.66 -9.14
N THR A 426 1.53 17.06 -7.89
CA THR A 426 1.17 16.27 -6.70
C THR A 426 -0.26 16.50 -6.23
N GLY A 427 -0.94 17.56 -6.69
CA GLY A 427 -2.22 17.98 -6.11
C GLY A 427 -2.12 18.35 -4.63
N ARG A 428 -0.92 18.71 -4.17
CA ARG A 428 -0.57 18.90 -2.74
C ARG A 428 -0.85 17.66 -1.87
N ILE A 429 -0.92 16.47 -2.45
CA ILE A 429 -1.26 15.25 -1.73
C ILE A 429 -0.06 14.79 -0.88
N PRO A 430 -0.21 14.61 0.45
CA PRO A 430 0.90 14.26 1.34
C PRO A 430 1.70 13.03 0.87
N LEU A 431 1.00 11.98 0.43
CA LEU A 431 1.65 10.77 -0.10
C LEU A 431 2.53 11.05 -1.32
N PHE A 432 2.07 11.92 -2.23
CA PHE A 432 2.79 12.23 -3.46
C PHE A 432 3.92 13.23 -3.19
N LEU A 433 3.73 14.18 -2.27
CA LEU A 433 4.76 15.09 -1.80
C LEU A 433 5.91 14.36 -1.10
N ASN A 434 5.62 13.30 -0.33
CA ASN A 434 6.65 12.52 0.36
C ASN A 434 7.65 11.85 -0.58
N VAL A 435 7.29 11.60 -1.84
CA VAL A 435 8.22 11.08 -2.86
C VAL A 435 9.42 12.02 -3.04
N LEU A 436 9.23 13.33 -2.88
CA LEU A 436 10.32 14.31 -2.97
C LEU A 436 11.30 14.19 -1.79
N LEU A 437 10.90 13.57 -0.69
CA LEU A 437 11.71 13.39 0.51
C LEU A 437 12.54 12.10 0.47
N GLU A 438 12.25 11.17 -0.43
CA GLU A 438 12.91 9.84 -0.52
C GLU A 438 14.39 9.91 -0.97
N SER A 439 14.89 11.07 -1.40
CA SER A 439 16.27 11.22 -1.88
C SER A 439 16.76 12.67 -1.93
N GLY A 440 18.03 12.90 -1.56
CA GLY A 440 18.67 14.23 -1.54
C GLY A 440 19.05 14.75 -2.92
N ARG A 441 18.04 15.15 -3.70
CA ARG A 441 18.20 15.66 -5.07
C ARG A 441 18.93 17.00 -5.08
N LYS A 442 19.86 17.18 -6.02
CA LYS A 442 20.75 18.35 -6.02
C LYS A 442 20.11 19.60 -6.63
N ASN A 443 19.14 19.42 -7.52
CA ASN A 443 18.46 20.50 -8.23
C ASN A 443 16.99 20.14 -8.51
N PHE A 444 16.24 21.13 -9.01
CA PHE A 444 14.82 20.99 -9.32
C PHE A 444 14.54 19.98 -10.42
N GLU A 445 15.34 19.95 -11.49
CA GLU A 445 15.14 19.08 -12.64
C GLU A 445 15.26 17.60 -12.26
N GLU A 446 16.23 17.25 -11.43
CA GLU A 446 16.38 15.90 -10.88
C GLU A 446 15.21 15.51 -9.98
N ALA A 447 14.75 16.44 -9.12
CA ALA A 447 13.61 16.20 -8.24
C ALA A 447 12.32 16.00 -9.02
N LEU A 448 12.08 16.84 -10.02
CA LEU A 448 10.92 16.76 -10.91
C LEU A 448 10.94 15.45 -11.72
N GLY A 449 12.08 15.11 -12.33
CA GLY A 449 12.21 13.88 -13.10
C GLY A 449 11.98 12.62 -12.25
N TYR A 450 12.48 12.60 -11.01
CA TYR A 450 12.22 11.50 -10.08
C TYR A 450 10.74 11.44 -9.67
N LEU A 451 10.12 12.58 -9.36
CA LEU A 451 8.70 12.65 -9.02
C LEU A 451 7.84 12.08 -10.15
N ASP A 452 8.08 12.50 -11.39
CA ASP A 452 7.40 11.99 -12.58
C ASP A 452 7.60 10.47 -12.71
N GLN A 453 8.84 9.99 -12.59
CA GLN A 453 9.17 8.56 -12.70
C GLN A 453 8.42 7.70 -11.65
N GLN A 454 8.22 8.22 -10.45
CA GLN A 454 7.55 7.49 -9.36
C GLN A 454 6.03 7.58 -9.41
N LEU A 455 5.47 8.73 -9.77
CA LEU A 455 4.02 8.96 -9.75
C LEU A 455 3.32 8.44 -11.01
N MET A 456 3.92 8.64 -12.18
CA MET A 456 3.33 8.26 -13.47
C MET A 456 2.86 6.80 -13.53
N PRO A 457 3.68 5.78 -13.21
CA PRO A 457 3.23 4.39 -13.28
C PRO A 457 2.14 4.08 -12.24
N LYS A 458 2.24 4.65 -11.03
CA LYS A 458 1.27 4.44 -9.94
C LYS A 458 -0.11 5.01 -10.24
N ILE A 459 -0.21 5.98 -11.14
CA ILE A 459 -1.48 6.63 -11.52
C ILE A 459 -1.97 6.15 -12.88
N LYS A 460 -1.10 6.14 -13.91
CA LYS A 460 -1.50 5.84 -15.29
C LYS A 460 -2.12 4.45 -15.41
N GLU A 461 -1.41 3.41 -14.96
CA GLU A 461 -1.85 2.03 -15.17
C GLU A 461 -3.18 1.73 -14.45
N PRO A 462 -3.35 2.01 -13.14
CA PRO A 462 -4.61 1.68 -12.49
C PRO A 462 -5.81 2.47 -13.05
N MET A 463 -5.58 3.71 -13.47
CA MET A 463 -6.62 4.58 -14.04
C MET A 463 -7.01 4.13 -15.46
N THR A 464 -6.04 3.82 -16.31
CA THR A 464 -6.31 3.33 -17.68
C THR A 464 -6.96 1.94 -17.66
N ASN A 465 -6.48 1.04 -16.80
CA ASN A 465 -7.12 -0.26 -16.57
C ASN A 465 -8.57 -0.10 -16.10
N PHE A 466 -8.87 0.87 -15.24
CA PHE A 466 -10.25 1.15 -14.84
C PHE A 466 -11.10 1.58 -16.04
N SER A 467 -10.61 2.56 -16.81
CA SER A 467 -11.31 3.09 -17.99
C SER A 467 -11.50 2.06 -19.10
N ASP A 468 -10.54 1.16 -19.33
CA ASP A 468 -10.64 0.08 -20.31
C ASP A 468 -11.68 -0.99 -19.91
N ASN A 469 -11.91 -1.16 -18.61
CA ASN A 469 -12.90 -2.10 -18.07
C ASN A 469 -14.33 -1.52 -17.99
N ILE A 470 -14.55 -0.27 -18.42
CA ILE A 470 -15.89 0.31 -18.50
C ILE A 470 -16.72 -0.46 -19.54
N PRO A 471 -17.94 -0.92 -19.21
CA PRO A 471 -18.79 -1.65 -20.14
C PRO A 471 -19.01 -0.88 -21.44
N GLU A 472 -19.06 -1.58 -22.58
CA GLU A 472 -19.18 -0.97 -23.91
C GLU A 472 -20.35 0.03 -24.01
N GLY A 473 -21.52 -0.32 -23.46
CA GLY A 473 -22.70 0.56 -23.42
C GLY A 473 -22.56 1.81 -22.54
N ARG A 474 -21.50 1.91 -21.72
CA ARG A 474 -21.19 3.08 -20.86
C ARG A 474 -19.98 3.87 -21.35
N GLN A 475 -19.26 3.45 -22.40
CA GLN A 475 -18.02 4.12 -22.82
C GLN A 475 -18.23 5.58 -23.21
N GLU A 476 -19.23 5.90 -24.04
CA GLU A 476 -19.54 7.28 -24.41
C GLU A 476 -19.93 8.16 -23.22
N PHE A 477 -20.61 7.55 -22.24
CA PHE A 477 -20.95 8.23 -20.99
C PHE A 477 -19.70 8.52 -20.17
N HIS A 478 -18.82 7.53 -20.03
CA HIS A 478 -17.55 7.65 -19.34
C HIS A 478 -16.66 8.74 -19.96
N VAL A 479 -16.56 8.79 -21.29
CA VAL A 479 -15.81 9.85 -22.01
C VAL A 479 -16.35 11.24 -21.67
N LYS A 480 -17.67 11.44 -21.69
CA LYS A 480 -18.30 12.71 -21.29
C LYS A 480 -18.03 13.06 -19.83
N LEU A 481 -18.13 12.08 -18.94
CA LEU A 481 -17.86 12.26 -17.51
C LEU A 481 -16.39 12.62 -17.26
N MET A 482 -15.44 11.93 -17.90
CA MET A 482 -14.00 12.26 -17.81
C MET A 482 -13.71 13.65 -18.36
N SER A 483 -14.40 14.08 -19.42
CA SER A 483 -14.32 15.46 -19.89
C SER A 483 -14.78 16.47 -18.83
N SER A 484 -15.84 16.17 -18.08
CA SER A 484 -16.29 17.01 -16.97
C SER A 484 -15.23 17.08 -15.86
N PHE A 485 -14.58 15.97 -15.52
CA PHE A 485 -13.46 15.95 -14.57
C PHE A 485 -12.31 16.82 -15.03
N LEU A 486 -11.86 16.68 -16.28
CA LEU A 486 -10.75 17.48 -16.81
C LEU A 486 -11.06 18.97 -16.87
N THR A 487 -12.34 19.36 -16.94
CA THR A 487 -12.76 20.75 -17.08
C THR A 487 -13.28 21.38 -15.79
N ASN A 488 -13.26 20.68 -14.66
CA ASN A 488 -13.98 21.08 -13.43
C ASN A 488 -15.43 21.49 -13.73
N GLY A 489 -16.11 20.66 -14.54
CA GLY A 489 -17.50 20.83 -14.94
C GLY A 489 -18.47 20.05 -14.07
N TYR A 490 -19.76 20.16 -14.39
CA TYR A 490 -20.81 19.35 -13.78
C TYR A 490 -20.81 17.93 -14.37
N PRO A 491 -21.07 16.89 -13.56
CA PRO A 491 -21.22 15.54 -14.08
C PRO A 491 -22.47 15.45 -14.98
N PRO A 492 -22.47 14.63 -16.04
CA PRO A 492 -23.70 14.31 -16.77
C PRO A 492 -24.70 13.54 -15.90
N ASP A 493 -25.99 13.79 -16.10
CA ASP A 493 -27.07 13.09 -15.39
C ASP A 493 -26.99 11.57 -15.56
N GLY A 494 -27.33 10.82 -14.50
CA GLY A 494 -27.33 9.35 -14.54
C GLY A 494 -25.94 8.71 -14.39
N TYR A 495 -24.98 9.45 -13.82
CA TYR A 495 -23.72 8.85 -13.38
C TYR A 495 -23.95 7.99 -12.13
N GLY A 496 -23.19 6.91 -12.05
CA GLY A 496 -23.13 6.01 -10.93
C GLY A 496 -21.72 5.95 -10.35
N VAL A 497 -21.60 5.23 -9.24
CA VAL A 497 -20.34 5.10 -8.51
C VAL A 497 -19.29 4.26 -9.25
N SER A 498 -19.68 3.52 -10.28
CA SER A 498 -18.78 2.64 -11.05
C SER A 498 -18.30 3.26 -12.37
N ASP A 499 -18.65 4.53 -12.65
CA ASP A 499 -18.31 5.16 -13.94
C ASP A 499 -16.99 5.91 -13.94
N PHE A 500 -16.33 6.04 -12.78
CA PHE A 500 -15.05 6.72 -12.66
C PHE A 500 -14.21 6.15 -11.52
N ASP A 501 -12.90 6.32 -11.63
CA ASP A 501 -11.95 5.86 -10.64
C ASP A 501 -11.86 6.87 -9.48
N HIS A 502 -12.45 6.52 -8.33
CA HIS A 502 -12.51 7.43 -7.18
C HIS A 502 -11.16 7.69 -6.53
N ARG A 503 -10.12 6.89 -6.86
CA ARG A 503 -8.76 7.14 -6.38
C ARG A 503 -8.20 8.44 -6.94
N PHE A 504 -8.62 8.79 -8.16
CA PHE A 504 -8.05 9.89 -8.93
C PHE A 504 -9.06 10.98 -9.28
N PHE A 505 -10.35 10.70 -9.14
CA PHE A 505 -11.43 11.62 -9.46
C PHE A 505 -12.48 11.64 -8.35
N TYR A 506 -13.10 12.78 -8.09
CA TYR A 506 -14.15 12.90 -7.08
C TYR A 506 -15.13 14.01 -7.43
N ILE A 507 -16.38 13.86 -6.99
CA ILE A 507 -17.43 14.87 -7.16
C ILE A 507 -17.72 15.48 -5.80
N GLU A 508 -17.67 16.80 -5.74
CA GLU A 508 -17.93 17.59 -4.54
C GLU A 508 -18.76 18.81 -4.91
N ASN A 509 -19.87 19.05 -4.21
CA ASN A 509 -20.81 20.14 -4.51
C ASN A 509 -21.23 20.18 -6.00
N GLU A 510 -21.53 19.01 -6.57
CA GLU A 510 -21.88 18.81 -7.99
C GLU A 510 -20.80 19.18 -9.00
N LEU A 511 -19.56 19.42 -8.56
CA LEU A 511 -18.43 19.68 -9.45
C LEU A 511 -17.51 18.47 -9.51
N CYS A 512 -17.06 18.17 -10.72
CA CYS A 512 -16.10 17.11 -10.99
C CYS A 512 -14.68 17.62 -10.72
N HIS A 513 -13.87 16.85 -10.00
CA HIS A 513 -12.49 17.17 -9.68
C HIS A 513 -11.54 16.00 -9.95
N TYR A 514 -10.31 16.30 -10.34
CA TYR A 514 -9.19 15.36 -10.33
C TYR A 514 -8.27 15.64 -9.13
N VAL A 515 -7.62 14.60 -8.63
CA VAL A 515 -6.82 14.69 -7.41
C VAL A 515 -5.47 15.40 -7.61
N CYS A 516 -4.89 15.33 -8.80
CA CYS A 516 -3.61 15.96 -9.13
C CYS A 516 -3.41 16.13 -10.65
N GLY A 517 -2.43 16.94 -11.03
CA GLY A 517 -2.05 17.21 -12.43
C GLY A 517 -1.60 15.96 -13.17
N VAL A 518 -0.94 15.01 -12.50
CA VAL A 518 -0.57 13.73 -13.14
C VAL A 518 -1.80 12.93 -13.56
N ALA A 519 -2.84 12.87 -12.72
CA ALA A 519 -4.09 12.20 -13.06
C ALA A 519 -4.80 12.89 -14.25
N ARG A 520 -4.84 14.23 -14.24
CA ARG A 520 -5.35 15.04 -15.37
C ARG A 520 -4.62 14.70 -16.67
N ASP A 521 -3.29 14.73 -16.64
CA ASP A 521 -2.46 14.54 -17.84
C ASP A 521 -2.58 13.10 -18.36
N CYS A 522 -2.57 12.11 -17.47
CA CYS A 522 -2.76 10.71 -17.84
C CYS A 522 -4.12 10.50 -18.50
N MET A 523 -5.19 11.06 -17.95
CA MET A 523 -6.55 10.86 -18.50
C MET A 523 -6.71 11.55 -19.85
N ALA A 524 -6.17 12.75 -20.01
CA ALA A 524 -6.19 13.42 -21.32
C ALA A 524 -5.37 12.67 -22.36
N ASN A 525 -4.21 12.11 -22.00
CA ASN A 525 -3.42 11.26 -22.89
C ASN A 525 -4.18 9.97 -23.26
N TYR A 526 -4.84 9.33 -22.30
CA TYR A 526 -5.68 8.16 -22.56
C TYR A 526 -6.80 8.46 -23.57
N LEU A 527 -7.53 9.57 -23.38
CA LEU A 527 -8.60 9.98 -24.31
C LEU A 527 -8.08 10.32 -25.71
N TYR A 528 -6.88 10.91 -25.77
CA TYR A 528 -6.16 11.16 -27.01
C TYR A 528 -5.79 9.85 -27.74
N GLU A 529 -5.20 8.88 -27.03
CA GLU A 529 -4.85 7.55 -27.55
C GLU A 529 -6.09 6.79 -28.08
N LYS A 530 -7.25 6.96 -27.42
CA LYS A 530 -8.55 6.41 -27.85
C LYS A 530 -9.25 7.23 -28.95
N LYS A 531 -8.57 8.21 -29.54
CA LYS A 531 -9.06 9.11 -30.60
C LYS A 531 -10.35 9.87 -30.25
N ARG A 532 -10.61 10.13 -28.96
CA ARG A 532 -11.76 10.91 -28.45
C ARG A 532 -11.41 12.39 -28.30
N MET A 533 -10.86 12.99 -29.36
CA MET A 533 -10.23 14.32 -29.27
C MET A 533 -11.21 15.49 -29.46
N GLU A 534 -12.42 15.22 -29.95
CA GLU A 534 -13.50 16.19 -30.16
C GLU A 534 -13.81 17.03 -28.91
N MET A 535 -13.59 16.47 -27.72
CA MET A 535 -13.78 17.19 -26.45
C MET A 535 -12.79 18.34 -26.23
N PHE A 536 -11.58 18.29 -26.78
CA PHE A 536 -10.56 19.33 -26.59
C PHE A 536 -10.86 20.61 -27.39
N THR A 537 -11.91 20.57 -28.22
CA THR A 537 -12.45 21.73 -28.93
C THR A 537 -13.79 22.20 -28.43
N ASP A 538 -14.36 21.54 -27.41
CA ASP A 538 -15.61 21.97 -26.79
C ASP A 538 -15.43 23.40 -26.22
N ILE A 539 -16.46 24.23 -26.38
CA ILE A 539 -16.50 25.57 -25.79
C ILE A 539 -16.30 25.51 -24.27
N LYS A 540 -16.71 24.41 -23.63
CA LYS A 540 -16.44 24.12 -22.22
C LYS A 540 -14.93 24.08 -21.95
N TRP A 541 -14.17 23.35 -22.76
CA TRP A 541 -12.70 23.25 -22.65
C TRP A 541 -12.03 24.62 -22.74
N ILE A 542 -12.48 25.45 -23.68
CA ILE A 542 -11.94 26.81 -23.88
C ILE A 542 -12.31 27.73 -22.72
N SER A 543 -13.56 27.69 -22.25
CA SER A 543 -14.02 28.52 -21.13
C SER A 543 -13.33 28.21 -19.80
N CYS A 544 -12.78 27.01 -19.66
CA CYS A 544 -12.05 26.60 -18.47
C CYS A 544 -10.69 27.30 -18.32
N ILE A 545 -10.07 27.78 -19.41
CA ILE A 545 -8.80 28.51 -19.35
C ILE A 545 -8.93 29.77 -18.47
N ASP A 546 -10.08 30.43 -18.51
CA ASP A 546 -10.37 31.59 -17.66
C ASP A 546 -10.62 31.21 -16.20
N LYS A 547 -11.22 30.04 -15.95
CA LYS A 547 -11.46 29.53 -14.59
C LYS A 547 -10.16 29.21 -13.86
N PHE A 548 -9.16 28.69 -14.58
CA PHE A 548 -7.83 28.41 -14.05
C PHE A 548 -6.86 29.57 -14.21
N LYS A 549 -7.36 30.82 -14.21
CA LYS A 549 -6.52 32.00 -14.48
C LYS A 549 -5.27 32.11 -13.59
N ASN A 550 -5.34 31.57 -12.39
CA ASN A 550 -4.29 31.64 -11.37
C ASN A 550 -3.39 30.40 -11.31
N ASN A 551 -3.59 29.38 -12.15
CA ASN A 551 -2.73 28.20 -12.23
C ASN A 551 -2.07 28.11 -13.63
N PRO A 552 -0.83 28.63 -13.79
CA PRO A 552 -0.11 28.63 -15.06
C PRO A 552 0.13 27.23 -15.66
N SER A 553 0.34 26.22 -14.81
CA SER A 553 0.56 24.83 -15.24
C SER A 553 -0.70 24.27 -15.92
N VAL A 554 -1.86 24.46 -15.28
CA VAL A 554 -3.16 24.04 -15.84
C VAL A 554 -3.45 24.78 -17.15
N LYS A 555 -3.19 26.09 -17.22
CA LYS A 555 -3.32 26.85 -18.48
C LYS A 555 -2.45 26.30 -19.60
N GLY A 556 -1.18 26.03 -19.30
CA GLY A 556 -0.22 25.46 -20.24
C GLY A 556 -0.74 24.16 -20.81
N PHE A 557 -1.24 23.27 -19.94
CA PHE A 557 -1.85 22.01 -20.32
C PHE A 557 -3.04 22.19 -21.28
N PHE A 558 -4.02 23.05 -20.95
CA PHE A 558 -5.18 23.28 -21.81
C PHE A 558 -4.80 23.82 -23.19
N ALA A 559 -3.83 24.74 -23.24
CA ALA A 559 -3.32 25.32 -24.47
C ALA A 559 -2.54 24.30 -25.32
N GLU A 560 -1.72 23.46 -24.69
CA GLU A 560 -0.96 22.39 -25.33
C GLU A 560 -1.88 21.37 -25.99
N LYS A 561 -2.87 20.85 -25.26
CA LYS A 561 -3.82 19.85 -25.81
C LYS A 561 -4.66 20.40 -26.97
N LYS A 562 -5.04 21.67 -26.92
CA LYS A 562 -5.72 22.34 -28.04
C LYS A 562 -4.80 22.45 -29.26
N SER A 563 -3.54 22.82 -29.04
CA SER A 563 -2.53 22.92 -30.11
C SER A 563 -2.28 21.57 -30.78
N ASP A 564 -2.14 20.49 -29.99
CA ASP A 564 -1.94 19.12 -30.50
C ASP A 564 -3.10 18.66 -31.38
N PHE A 565 -4.34 18.95 -30.97
CA PHE A 565 -5.52 18.66 -31.78
C PHE A 565 -5.52 19.42 -33.13
N LEU A 566 -5.23 20.72 -33.10
CA LEU A 566 -5.20 21.56 -34.31
C LEU A 566 -4.12 21.10 -35.30
N ARG A 567 -2.95 20.71 -34.78
CA ARG A 567 -1.84 20.13 -35.57
C ARG A 567 -2.27 18.83 -36.26
N MET A 568 -2.99 17.94 -35.57
CA MET A 568 -3.49 16.70 -36.19
C MET A 568 -4.57 16.93 -37.25
N LYS A 569 -5.43 17.95 -37.11
CA LYS A 569 -6.47 18.27 -38.10
C LYS A 569 -5.95 19.00 -39.35
N GLY A 570 -4.62 19.18 -39.47
CA GLY A 570 -3.99 19.70 -40.67
C GLY A 570 -4.14 21.21 -40.87
N ASN A 571 -4.56 21.96 -39.84
CA ASN A 571 -4.75 23.40 -39.93
C ASN A 571 -3.97 24.14 -38.83
N VAL A 572 -2.94 24.86 -39.28
CA VAL A 572 -2.23 25.97 -38.60
C VAL A 572 -1.11 25.60 -37.62
N TYR A 573 0.10 26.07 -37.94
CA TYR A 573 1.19 26.28 -36.99
C TYR A 573 0.85 27.46 -36.07
N PHE A 574 0.41 27.19 -34.84
CA PHE A 574 0.48 28.19 -33.77
C PHE A 574 1.84 28.09 -33.08
N THR A 575 2.72 29.05 -33.33
CA THR A 575 3.87 29.34 -32.47
C THR A 575 3.36 30.05 -31.22
N TYR A 576 3.10 29.29 -30.16
CA TYR A 576 3.05 29.85 -28.81
C TYR A 576 4.51 30.04 -28.34
N HIS A 577 4.94 31.29 -28.16
CA HIS A 577 6.14 31.59 -27.39
C HIS A 577 5.84 31.35 -25.90
N ALA A 578 5.81 30.09 -25.49
CA ALA A 578 5.98 29.70 -24.11
C ALA A 578 7.48 29.68 -23.80
N VAL A 579 7.94 30.60 -22.95
CA VAL A 579 9.31 30.64 -22.46
C VAL A 579 9.54 29.42 -21.54
N GLY A 580 10.27 28.43 -22.07
CA GLY A 580 10.89 27.26 -21.39
C GLY A 580 9.88 26.22 -20.88
N THR A 581 9.91 24.95 -21.25
CA THR A 581 11.03 24.04 -21.57
C THR A 581 10.51 22.93 -22.51
N LYS A 582 11.26 22.63 -23.58
CA LYS A 582 11.03 21.43 -24.40
C LYS A 582 11.36 20.19 -23.55
N ARG A 583 10.40 19.28 -23.34
CA ARG A 583 10.69 17.87 -23.10
C ARG A 583 11.22 17.29 -24.42
N GLN A 584 12.54 17.15 -24.54
CA GLN A 584 13.16 16.35 -25.59
C GLN A 584 13.02 14.88 -25.21
N SER A 585 12.26 14.14 -26.02
CA SER A 585 12.39 12.69 -26.15
C SER A 585 13.75 12.39 -26.76
N MET A 586 14.62 11.71 -26.02
CA MET A 586 15.80 11.06 -26.57
C MET A 586 15.35 9.77 -27.27
N ASP A 587 15.41 9.76 -28.59
CA ASP A 587 15.80 8.57 -29.35
C ASP A 587 17.18 8.90 -29.95
N TYR A 588 18.14 8.02 -29.65
CA TYR A 588 19.58 8.00 -29.95
C TYR A 588 20.51 8.85 -29.08
#